data_AF-A0A4U0YZ86-F1
#
_entry.id   AF-A0A4U0YZ86-F1
#
_cell.length_a   1.000
_cell.length_b   1.000
_cell.length_c   1.000
_cell.angle_alpha   90.00
_cell.angle_beta   90.00
_cell.angle_gamma   90.00
#
_symmetry.space_group_name_H-M   'P 1'
#
loop_
_entity.id
_entity.type
_entity.pdbx_description
1 polymer ?
#
loop_
_entity_poly.entity_id
_entity_poly.type
_entity_poly.pdbx_seq_one_letter_code
_entity_poly.pdbx_strand_id
1 'polypeptide(L)'
;MFSHINRSAPIFDRGNTLTLRQNKTDVPLTLPCTPELRAALDEVKAALGYAPMPNRHILTKPDGSPMGYYYMAQLMLRERKRLGLAAFDQHALRYRGVMELAWAGCDYDEIASYSGHATKAMSRKYAGEARQIMRARQAAA
;
A
#
# COMPACT_ATOMS: atom_id res chain seq x y z
N MET A 1 4.61 6.46 -6.64
CA MET A 1 3.68 6.87 -7.71
C MET A 1 2.25 6.60 -7.23
N PHE A 2 1.65 7.54 -6.49
CA PHE A 2 0.30 7.44 -5.95
C PHE A 2 -0.41 8.76 -6.23
N SER A 3 -1.26 8.78 -7.24
CA SER A 3 -2.16 9.89 -7.59
C SER A 3 -3.01 9.38 -8.75
N HIS A 4 -4.33 9.33 -8.54
CA HIS A 4 -5.38 8.76 -9.40
C HIS A 4 -5.75 7.31 -9.06
N ILE A 5 -6.67 7.16 -8.10
CA ILE A 5 -7.55 5.98 -7.98
C ILE A 5 -8.62 6.18 -9.06
N ASN A 6 -8.68 5.28 -10.04
CA ASN A 6 -9.59 5.39 -11.19
C ASN A 6 -11.06 5.12 -10.79
N ARG A 7 -11.99 5.75 -11.52
CA ARG A 7 -13.39 6.06 -11.19
C ARG A 7 -14.38 4.90 -11.38
N SER A 8 -14.03 3.70 -10.93
CA SER A 8 -15.00 2.60 -10.84
C SER A 8 -15.47 2.50 -9.39
N ALA A 9 -16.78 2.50 -9.15
CA ALA A 9 -17.32 2.23 -7.81
C ALA A 9 -16.61 0.99 -7.23
N PRO A 10 -15.93 1.08 -6.08
CA PRO A 10 -15.31 -0.09 -5.49
C PRO A 10 -16.43 -1.11 -5.27
N ILE A 11 -16.26 -2.33 -5.79
CA ILE A 11 -17.14 -3.44 -5.42
C ILE A 11 -16.74 -3.78 -3.99
N PHE A 12 -17.32 -3.06 -3.03
CA PHE A 12 -17.10 -3.24 -1.62
C PHE A 12 -17.83 -4.52 -1.19
N ASP A 13 -17.09 -5.61 -0.99
CA ASP A 13 -17.59 -6.71 -0.14
C ASP A 13 -17.50 -6.27 1.32
N ARG A 14 -18.47 -5.45 1.77
CA ARG A 14 -18.65 -5.01 3.17
C ARG A 14 -17.41 -4.36 3.82
N GLY A 15 -16.52 -3.77 2.99
CA GLY A 15 -15.29 -3.10 3.41
C GLY A 15 -14.10 -4.03 3.70
N ASN A 16 -14.21 -5.34 3.43
CA ASN A 16 -13.15 -6.32 3.68
C ASN A 16 -12.00 -6.19 2.68
N THR A 17 -12.25 -5.55 1.54
CA THR A 17 -11.28 -5.38 0.46
C THR A 17 -11.22 -3.93 -0.01
N LEU A 18 -10.02 -3.53 -0.44
CA LEU A 18 -9.73 -2.26 -1.08
C LEU A 18 -9.33 -2.51 -2.53
N THR A 19 -10.12 -2.02 -3.47
CA THR A 19 -9.84 -2.13 -4.90
C THR A 19 -9.08 -0.90 -5.40
N LEU A 20 -7.96 -1.12 -6.09
CA LEU A 20 -7.08 -0.08 -6.63
C LEU A 20 -6.71 -0.43 -8.08
N ARG A 21 -6.26 0.56 -8.85
CA ARG A 21 -5.68 0.36 -10.19
C ARG A 21 -4.30 1.00 -10.22
N GLN A 22 -3.26 0.24 -10.59
CA GLN A 22 -1.88 0.75 -10.63
C GLN A 22 -1.70 1.67 -11.84
N ASN A 23 -1.27 2.92 -11.65
CA ASN A 23 -1.05 3.81 -12.80
C ASN A 23 0.08 3.38 -13.74
N LYS A 24 1.11 2.70 -13.21
CA LYS A 24 2.31 2.35 -13.99
C LYS A 24 2.06 1.16 -14.93
N THR A 25 1.30 0.18 -14.45
CA THR A 25 1.11 -1.11 -15.12
C THR A 25 -0.33 -1.36 -15.54
N ASP A 26 -1.25 -0.46 -15.15
CA ASP A 26 -2.68 -0.56 -15.35
C ASP A 26 -3.36 -1.79 -14.71
N VAL A 27 -2.62 -2.52 -13.86
CA VAL A 27 -3.10 -3.73 -13.18
C VAL A 27 -4.14 -3.37 -12.12
N PRO A 28 -5.35 -3.97 -12.17
CA PRO A 28 -6.30 -3.89 -11.07
C PRO A 28 -5.81 -4.75 -9.89
N LEU A 29 -5.94 -4.23 -8.67
CA LEU A 29 -5.58 -4.91 -7.44
C LEU A 29 -6.78 -4.91 -6.50
N THR A 30 -7.06 -6.08 -5.91
CA THR A 30 -8.00 -6.23 -4.81
C THR A 30 -7.21 -6.63 -3.59
N LEU A 31 -6.99 -5.69 -2.68
CA LEU A 31 -6.18 -5.92 -1.49
C LEU A 31 -7.07 -6.17 -0.27
N PRO A 32 -6.72 -7.08 0.64
CA PRO A 32 -7.36 -7.15 1.94
C PRO A 32 -7.27 -5.81 2.68
N CYS A 33 -8.40 -5.35 3.20
CA CYS A 33 -8.44 -4.20 4.09
C CYS A 33 -8.14 -4.70 5.50
N THR A 34 -6.93 -4.44 6.00
CA THR A 34 -6.56 -4.86 7.36
C THR A 34 -7.46 -4.17 8.39
N PRO A 35 -7.61 -4.71 9.61
CA PRO A 35 -8.40 -4.08 10.66
C PRO A 35 -7.97 -2.63 10.92
N GLU A 36 -6.66 -2.35 10.89
CA GLU A 36 -6.09 -1.02 11.13
C GLU A 36 -6.43 -0.06 9.98
N LEU A 37 -6.31 -0.53 8.73
CA LEU A 37 -6.67 0.28 7.56
C LEU A 37 -8.17 0.57 7.55
N ARG A 38 -9.00 -0.41 7.89
CA ARG A 38 -10.45 -0.22 8.01
C ARG A 38 -10.77 0.82 9.07
N ALA A 39 -10.20 0.68 10.27
CA ALA A 39 -10.44 1.61 11.37
C ALA A 39 -10.08 3.04 10.98
N ALA A 40 -8.91 3.24 10.34
CA ALA A 40 -8.50 4.55 9.84
C ALA A 40 -9.44 5.11 8.77
N LEU A 41 -9.91 4.27 7.84
CA LEU A 41 -10.88 4.70 6.82
C LEU A 41 -12.23 5.04 7.43
N ASP A 42 -12.69 4.29 8.43
CA ASP A 42 -13.97 4.52 9.08
C ASP A 42 -13.96 5.77 9.96
N GLU A 43 -12.85 6.06 10.65
CA GLU A 43 -12.63 7.34 11.35
C GLU A 43 -12.74 8.52 10.39
N VAL A 44 -12.04 8.45 9.24
CA VAL A 44 -12.08 9.51 8.22
C VAL A 44 -13.49 9.67 7.64
N LYS A 45 -14.22 8.58 7.41
CA LYS A 45 -15.62 8.65 6.95
C LYS A 45 -16.54 9.28 7.98
N ALA A 46 -16.38 8.93 9.27
CA ALA A 46 -17.19 9.48 10.35
C ALA A 46 -16.96 10.99 10.55
N ALA A 47 -15.75 11.46 10.27
CA ALA A 47 -15.42 12.88 10.26
C ALA A 47 -16.04 13.65 9.07
N LEU A 48 -16.55 12.97 8.04
CA LEU A 48 -17.30 13.63 6.97
C LEU A 48 -18.68 14.02 7.49
N GLY A 49 -19.03 15.31 7.43
CA GLY A 49 -20.35 15.82 7.82
C GLY A 49 -21.52 15.30 6.96
N TYR A 50 -21.27 14.42 5.99
CA TYR A 50 -22.26 13.83 5.09
C TYR A 50 -21.78 12.45 4.58
N ALA A 51 -22.67 11.45 4.64
CA ALA A 51 -22.43 10.09 4.15
C ALA A 51 -22.70 9.93 2.64
N PRO A 52 -22.19 8.85 2.03
CA PRO A 52 -20.98 8.84 1.22
C PRO A 52 -21.05 9.72 -0.04
N MET A 53 -19.96 10.44 -0.34
CA MET A 53 -19.74 11.07 -1.65
C MET A 53 -19.02 10.09 -2.59
N PRO A 54 -19.72 9.38 -3.50
CA PRO A 54 -19.13 8.34 -4.35
C PRO A 54 -17.98 8.86 -5.24
N ASN A 55 -17.92 10.18 -5.46
CA ASN A 55 -16.90 10.82 -6.29
C ASN A 55 -15.71 11.38 -5.49
N ARG A 56 -15.66 11.21 -4.17
CA ARG A 56 -14.53 11.73 -3.36
C ARG A 56 -13.34 10.78 -3.43
N HIS A 57 -12.15 11.35 -3.60
CA HIS A 57 -10.91 10.58 -3.48
C HIS A 57 -10.64 10.18 -2.03
N ILE A 58 -10.04 9.00 -1.83
CA ILE A 58 -9.62 8.53 -0.49
C ILE A 58 -8.60 9.50 0.11
N LEU A 59 -7.63 9.95 -0.69
CA LEU A 59 -6.62 10.92 -0.30
C LEU A 59 -6.94 12.28 -0.91
N THR A 60 -7.21 13.26 -0.05
CA THR A 60 -7.55 14.64 -0.44
C THR A 60 -6.63 15.65 0.22
N LYS A 61 -6.47 16.79 -0.43
CA LYS A 61 -5.90 18.01 0.18
C LYS A 61 -6.94 18.63 1.14
N PRO A 62 -6.53 19.60 2.00
CA PRO A 62 -7.47 20.30 2.89
C PRO A 62 -8.65 20.97 2.15
N ASP A 63 -8.42 21.41 0.92
CA ASP A 63 -9.43 21.98 0.02
C ASP A 63 -10.41 20.92 -0.58
N GLY A 64 -10.25 19.63 -0.23
CA GLY A 64 -11.06 18.52 -0.72
C GLY A 64 -10.67 17.99 -2.11
N SER A 65 -9.73 18.64 -2.80
CA SER A 65 -9.27 18.21 -4.12
C SER A 65 -8.36 16.96 -4.02
N PRO A 66 -8.18 16.20 -5.12
CA PRO A 66 -7.38 14.98 -5.10
C PRO A 66 -5.93 15.25 -4.68
N MET A 67 -5.36 14.36 -3.86
CA MET A 67 -3.95 14.45 -3.51
C MET A 67 -3.08 13.98 -4.68
N GLY A 68 -2.24 14.88 -5.19
CA GLY A 68 -1.27 14.60 -6.24
C GLY A 68 -0.01 13.90 -5.73
N TYR A 69 0.77 13.32 -6.65
CA TYR A 69 1.99 12.58 -6.32
C TYR A 69 3.01 13.44 -5.58
N TYR A 70 3.29 14.64 -6.09
CA TYR A 70 4.24 15.56 -5.48
C TYR A 70 3.81 16.01 -4.09
N TYR A 71 2.51 16.25 -3.88
CA TYR A 71 1.99 16.60 -2.56
C TYR A 71 2.21 15.46 -1.56
N MET A 72 1.88 14.22 -1.95
CA MET A 72 2.12 13.04 -1.13
C MET A 72 3.61 12.87 -0.80
N ALA A 73 4.50 13.02 -1.78
CA ALA A 73 5.94 12.88 -1.57
C ALA A 73 6.49 13.93 -0.57
N GLN A 74 6.01 15.17 -0.66
CA GLN A 74 6.38 16.24 0.28
C GLN A 74 5.83 15.98 1.68
N LEU A 75 4.57 15.55 1.79
CA LEU A 75 3.96 15.18 3.07
C LEU A 75 4.78 14.05 3.75
N MET A 76 5.09 12.99 3.01
CA MET A 76 5.89 11.88 3.52
C MET A 76 7.32 12.29 3.88
N LEU A 77 7.94 13.24 3.17
CA LEU A 77 9.24 13.78 3.58
C LEU A 77 9.14 14.55 4.90
N ARG A 78 8.10 15.37 5.11
CA ARG A 78 7.89 16.10 6.36
C ARG A 78 7.70 15.15 7.54
N GLU A 79 6.87 14.11 7.38
CA GLU A 79 6.67 13.10 8.42
C GLU A 79 7.96 12.35 8.75
N ARG A 80 8.74 11.95 7.73
CA ARG A 80 10.02 11.31 7.97
C ARG A 80 11.01 12.21 8.69
N LYS A 81 11.05 13.52 8.38
CA LYS A 81 11.88 14.47 9.14
C LYS A 81 11.40 14.60 10.59
N ARG A 82 10.09 14.72 10.81
CA ARG A 82 9.49 14.79 12.15
C ARG A 82 9.83 13.58 13.01
N LEU A 83 9.92 12.40 12.40
CA LEU A 83 10.23 11.14 13.08
C LEU A 83 11.73 10.80 13.12
N GLY A 84 12.61 11.62 12.54
CA GLY A 84 14.05 11.31 12.46
C GLY A 84 14.40 10.17 11.48
N LEU A 85 13.51 9.86 10.54
CA LEU A 85 13.61 8.74 9.58
C LEU A 85 13.98 9.19 8.16
N ALA A 86 14.68 10.32 8.02
CA ALA A 86 15.00 10.87 6.71
C ALA A 86 15.87 9.95 5.83
N ALA A 87 16.62 9.04 6.44
CA ALA A 87 17.45 8.04 5.76
C ALA A 87 16.64 6.94 5.04
N PHE A 88 15.37 6.75 5.42
CA PHE A 88 14.48 5.77 4.78
C PHE A 88 13.54 6.50 3.83
N ASP A 89 13.29 5.95 2.64
CA ASP A 89 12.34 6.53 1.70
C ASP A 89 10.97 5.83 1.77
N GLN A 90 9.97 6.42 1.11
CA GLN A 90 8.62 5.84 1.06
C GLN A 90 8.59 4.53 0.26
N HIS A 91 9.53 4.33 -0.66
CA HIS A 91 9.57 3.15 -1.51
C HIS A 91 10.07 1.93 -0.72
N ALA A 92 10.95 2.14 0.24
CA ALA A 92 11.41 1.15 1.20
C ALA A 92 10.27 0.55 2.02
N LEU A 93 9.17 1.28 2.25
CA LEU A 93 7.96 0.72 2.90
C LEU A 93 7.33 -0.40 2.06
N ARG A 94 7.27 -0.24 0.73
CA ARG A 94 6.74 -1.28 -0.16
C ARG A 94 7.65 -2.51 -0.16
N TYR A 95 8.97 -2.31 -0.12
CA TYR A 95 9.93 -3.40 -0.02
C TYR A 95 9.84 -4.11 1.32
N ARG A 96 9.70 -3.36 2.42
CA ARG A 96 9.45 -3.93 3.73
C ARG A 96 8.21 -4.80 3.74
N GLY A 97 7.09 -4.33 3.16
CA GLY A 97 5.87 -5.14 3.05
C GLY A 97 6.06 -6.45 2.26
N VAL A 98 6.85 -6.41 1.18
CA VAL A 98 7.22 -7.63 0.43
C VAL A 98 8.06 -8.59 1.28
N MET A 99 8.99 -8.06 2.08
CA MET A 99 9.82 -8.88 2.98
C MET A 99 8.98 -9.51 4.10
N GLU A 100 8.04 -8.76 4.69
CA GLU A 100 7.12 -9.27 5.71
C GLU A 100 6.28 -10.44 5.18
N LEU A 101 5.72 -10.30 3.97
CA LEU A 101 4.98 -11.40 3.32
C LEU A 101 5.88 -12.62 3.07
N ALA A 102 7.13 -12.40 2.63
CA ALA A 102 8.07 -13.48 2.45
C ALA A 102 8.45 -14.18 3.76
N TRP A 103 8.61 -13.42 4.86
CA TRP A 103 8.85 -13.95 6.20
C TRP A 103 7.65 -14.71 6.77
N ALA A 104 6.43 -14.29 6.42
CA ALA A 104 5.21 -15.02 6.71
C ALA A 104 5.02 -16.30 5.87
N GLY A 105 5.96 -16.59 4.96
CA GLY A 105 5.94 -17.80 4.14
C GLY A 105 5.19 -17.68 2.82
N CYS A 106 4.69 -16.49 2.47
CA CYS A 106 3.97 -16.29 1.21
C CYS A 106 4.87 -16.60 0.02
N ASP A 107 4.30 -17.22 -1.00
CA ASP A 107 4.98 -17.52 -2.27
C ASP A 107 5.13 -16.26 -3.15
N TYR A 108 5.76 -16.40 -4.32
CA TYR A 108 5.99 -15.24 -5.20
C TYR A 108 4.73 -14.72 -5.88
N ASP A 109 3.74 -15.58 -6.10
CA ASP A 109 2.46 -15.24 -6.73
C ASP A 109 1.54 -14.54 -5.72
N GLU A 110 1.51 -15.00 -4.47
CA GLU A 110 0.86 -14.32 -3.34
C GLU A 110 1.48 -12.94 -3.07
N ILE A 111 2.81 -12.86 -3.07
CA ILE A 111 3.50 -11.56 -2.95
C ILE A 111 3.17 -10.67 -4.14
N ALA A 112 3.12 -11.20 -5.35
CA ALA A 112 2.80 -10.41 -6.55
C ALA A 112 1.36 -9.89 -6.53
N SER A 113 0.39 -10.68 -6.04
CA SER A 113 -1.02 -10.28 -5.91
C SER A 113 -1.19 -9.11 -4.94
N TYR A 114 -0.37 -9.07 -3.87
CA TYR A 114 -0.38 -7.97 -2.91
C TYR A 114 0.42 -6.76 -3.38
N SER A 115 1.61 -7.01 -3.95
CA SER A 115 2.57 -5.97 -4.29
C SER A 115 2.35 -5.39 -5.69
N GLY A 116 1.51 -5.97 -6.54
CA GLY A 116 1.25 -5.50 -7.92
C GLY A 116 2.46 -5.58 -8.85
N HIS A 117 3.42 -6.45 -8.57
CA HIS A 117 4.55 -6.69 -9.48
C HIS A 117 4.11 -7.54 -10.67
N ALA A 118 4.42 -7.07 -11.89
CA ALA A 118 4.06 -7.76 -13.12
C ALA A 118 4.90 -9.02 -13.38
N THR A 119 6.07 -9.16 -12.75
CA THR A 119 6.99 -10.29 -12.99
C THR A 119 7.52 -10.87 -11.68
N LYS A 120 7.73 -12.20 -11.67
CA LYS A 120 8.34 -12.92 -10.53
C LYS A 120 9.75 -12.42 -10.19
N ALA A 121 10.49 -11.95 -11.19
CA ALA A 121 11.83 -11.37 -11.00
C ALA A 121 11.79 -10.16 -10.05
N MET A 122 10.76 -9.32 -10.14
CA MET A 122 10.60 -8.16 -9.25
C MET A 122 10.27 -8.56 -7.82
N SER A 123 9.42 -9.57 -7.61
CA SER A 123 9.17 -10.14 -6.28
C SER A 123 10.44 -10.76 -5.69
N ARG A 124 11.23 -11.47 -6.51
CA ARG A 124 12.48 -12.12 -6.11
C ARG A 124 13.54 -11.14 -5.60
N LYS A 125 13.60 -9.92 -6.13
CA LYS A 125 14.59 -8.92 -5.71
C LYS A 125 14.56 -8.63 -4.21
N TYR A 126 13.35 -8.57 -3.62
CA TYR A 126 13.17 -8.20 -2.20
C TYR A 126 12.78 -9.40 -1.33
N ALA A 127 11.91 -10.29 -1.84
CA ALA A 127 11.57 -11.52 -1.12
C ALA A 127 12.74 -12.51 -1.08
N GLY A 128 13.68 -12.44 -2.04
CA GLY A 128 14.87 -13.29 -2.08
C GLY A 128 15.82 -13.03 -0.92
N GLU A 129 16.07 -11.75 -0.60
CA GLU A 129 16.87 -11.36 0.57
C GLU A 129 16.22 -11.84 1.87
N ALA A 130 14.92 -11.55 2.04
CA ALA A 130 14.14 -12.00 3.19
C ALA A 130 14.24 -13.52 3.41
N ARG A 131 14.07 -14.30 2.34
CA ARG A 131 14.17 -15.77 2.38
C ARG A 131 15.59 -16.27 2.60
N GLN A 132 16.60 -15.59 2.07
CA GLN A 132 18.00 -15.95 2.33
C GLN A 132 18.30 -15.83 3.83
N ILE A 133 17.87 -14.74 4.46
CA ILE A 133 18.02 -14.53 5.92
C ILE A 133 17.28 -15.62 6.70
N MET A 134 16.03 -15.93 6.35
CA MET A 134 15.27 -17.01 7.00
C MET A 134 15.97 -18.36 6.93
N ARG A 135 16.41 -18.75 5.73
CA ARG A 135 17.06 -20.05 5.49
C ARG A 135 18.38 -20.17 6.24
N ALA A 136 19.16 -19.10 6.30
CA ALA A 136 20.38 -19.07 7.09
C ALA A 136 20.10 -19.29 8.58
N ARG A 137 19.04 -18.68 9.13
CA ARG A 137 18.61 -18.90 10.52
C ARG A 137 18.10 -20.31 10.77
N GLN A 138 17.30 -20.85 9.86
CA GLN A 138 16.75 -22.21 9.96
C GLN A 138 17.84 -23.28 9.90
N ALA A 139 18.85 -23.12 9.05
CA ALA A 139 19.95 -24.08 8.94
C ALA A 139 20.88 -24.09 10.16
N ALA A 140 20.83 -23.05 11.00
CA ALA A 140 21.60 -22.94 12.22
C ALA A 140 20.85 -23.38 13.49
N ALA A 141 19.56 -23.74 13.36
CA ALA A 141 18.71 -24.23 14.44
C ALA A 141 18.70 -25.77 14.48
#